data_AF-A0AAD1ZPX7-F1
#
_entry.id   AF-A0AAD1ZPX7-F1
#
_cell.length_a   1.000
_cell.length_b   1.000
_cell.length_c   1.000
_cell.angle_alpha   90.00
_cell.angle_beta   90.00
_cell.angle_gamma   90.00
#
_symmetry.space_group_name_H-M   'P 1'
#
loop_
_entity.id
_entity.type
_entity.pdbx_description
1 polymer ?
#
loop_
_entity_poly.entity_id
_entity_poly.type
_entity_poly.pdbx_seq_one_letter_code
_entity_poly.pdbx_strand_id
1 'polypeptide(L)'
;MPSKTTKEVLHDLSPYLIVYTDGTIERLVETPTVPPSPEDPITGVASKDIIVITPEVKARVFLPKLTVSNQKLPVLVYYHGVGSQSKEDLTGFAYKVWMCIYPSAPGGIDNPMINPMVEDAPSLSGLGCSRLLVCLAGKDALTPRGILYVETLKKSGWKGEVQLVMVDGEDHCFHVFDPTTEKAKDLIKRLASFIS
;
A
#
# COMPACT_ATOMS: atom_id res chain seq x y z
N MET A 1 -40.03 17.53 15.00
CA MET A 1 -39.17 16.37 14.63
C MET A 1 -38.00 16.90 13.84
N PRO A 2 -36.73 16.60 14.16
CA PRO A 2 -35.64 17.02 13.31
C PRO A 2 -35.78 16.29 11.98
N SER A 3 -35.84 17.06 10.89
CA SER A 3 -35.77 16.55 9.52
C SER A 3 -34.51 15.71 9.41
N LYS A 4 -34.65 14.42 9.08
CA LYS A 4 -33.51 13.56 8.77
C LYS A 4 -33.01 13.99 7.40
N THR A 5 -32.12 14.99 7.37
CA THR A 5 -31.56 15.50 6.12
C THR A 5 -30.81 14.35 5.45
N THR A 6 -31.31 13.86 4.32
CA THR A 6 -30.63 12.85 3.51
C THR A 6 -29.36 13.48 2.96
N LYS A 7 -28.19 13.01 3.40
CA LYS A 7 -26.92 13.46 2.85
C LYS A 7 -26.76 12.89 1.44
N GLU A 8 -26.36 13.72 0.49
CA GLU A 8 -26.07 13.29 -0.88
C GLU A 8 -24.68 12.68 -0.95
N VAL A 9 -24.57 11.49 -1.55
CA VAL A 9 -23.33 10.74 -1.68
C VAL A 9 -22.50 11.31 -2.84
N LEU A 10 -21.25 11.68 -2.57
CA LEU A 10 -20.27 12.08 -3.56
C LEU A 10 -19.49 10.86 -4.08
N HIS A 11 -18.95 10.03 -3.18
CA HIS A 11 -18.24 8.80 -3.52
C HIS A 11 -18.69 7.66 -2.61
N ASP A 12 -19.18 6.58 -3.22
CA ASP A 12 -19.41 5.31 -2.54
C ASP A 12 -18.20 4.39 -2.77
N LEU A 13 -17.44 4.18 -1.70
CA LEU A 13 -16.26 3.30 -1.61
C LEU A 13 -16.55 2.10 -0.69
N SER A 14 -17.80 1.65 -0.64
CA SER A 14 -18.19 0.46 0.10
C SER A 14 -17.36 -0.76 -0.32
N PRO A 15 -16.95 -1.61 0.65
CA PRO A 15 -17.40 -1.63 2.05
C PRO A 15 -16.63 -0.69 2.99
N TYR A 16 -15.69 0.14 2.54
CA TYR A 16 -14.75 0.82 3.44
C TYR A 16 -15.25 2.16 3.96
N LEU A 17 -15.74 3.03 3.08
CA LEU A 17 -16.19 4.37 3.46
C LEU A 17 -17.17 4.98 2.44
N ILE A 18 -17.91 6.00 2.88
CA ILE A 18 -18.77 6.84 2.04
C ILE A 18 -18.34 8.30 2.23
N VAL A 19 -18.18 9.03 1.13
CA VAL A 19 -17.93 10.47 1.13
C VAL A 19 -19.19 11.18 0.67
N TYR A 20 -19.63 12.19 1.42
CA TYR A 20 -20.81 12.98 1.13
C TYR A 20 -20.43 14.34 0.51
N THR A 21 -21.35 14.96 -0.23
CA THR A 21 -21.13 16.26 -0.89
C THR A 21 -20.91 17.41 0.09
N ASP A 22 -21.36 17.26 1.34
CA ASP A 22 -21.11 18.21 2.44
C ASP A 22 -19.71 18.09 3.07
N GLY A 23 -18.87 17.18 2.57
CA GLY A 23 -17.52 16.91 3.07
C GLY A 23 -17.46 15.92 4.24
N THR A 24 -18.60 15.41 4.71
CA THR A 24 -18.62 14.35 5.73
C THR A 24 -18.07 13.05 5.14
N ILE A 25 -17.31 12.30 5.94
CA ILE A 25 -16.86 10.94 5.62
C ILE A 25 -17.40 9.99 6.67
N GLU A 26 -18.08 8.94 6.22
CA GLU A 26 -18.51 7.81 7.05
C GLU A 26 -17.58 6.63 6.79
N ARG A 27 -16.88 6.16 7.83
CA ARG A 27 -16.03 4.96 7.76
C ARG A 27 -16.88 3.76 8.16
N LEU A 28 -17.05 2.83 7.23
CA LEU A 28 -17.92 1.66 7.37
C LEU A 28 -17.17 0.45 7.97
N VAL A 29 -15.84 0.42 7.83
CA VAL A 29 -14.96 -0.58 8.46
C VAL A 29 -14.15 0.08 9.56
N GLU A 30 -14.32 -0.42 10.78
CA GLU A 30 -13.47 -0.07 11.92
C GLU A 30 -12.33 -1.07 12.05
N THR A 31 -11.10 -0.56 12.12
CA THR A 31 -9.93 -1.37 12.49
C THR A 31 -9.57 -1.05 13.95
N PRO A 32 -9.40 -2.06 14.82
CA PRO A 32 -9.02 -1.81 16.21
C PRO A 32 -7.67 -1.10 16.27
N THR A 33 -7.60 -0.06 17.10
CA THR A 33 -6.33 0.61 17.38
C THR A 33 -5.53 -0.23 18.37
N VAL A 34 -4.29 -0.56 18.00
CA VAL A 34 -3.35 -1.27 18.88
C VAL A 34 -2.34 -0.25 19.45
N PRO A 35 -2.22 -0.10 20.78
CA PRO A 35 -1.22 0.80 21.36
C PRO A 35 0.20 0.30 21.12
N PRO A 36 1.21 1.19 21.15
CA PRO A 36 2.61 0.75 21.15
C PRO A 36 2.91 -0.05 22.43
N SER A 37 3.78 -1.04 22.33
CA SER A 37 4.19 -1.89 23.45
C SER A 37 5.71 -1.86 23.62
N PRO A 38 6.24 -1.70 24.85
CA PRO A 38 7.67 -1.81 25.10
C PRO A 38 8.22 -3.23 24.83
N GLU A 39 7.37 -4.25 24.91
CA GLU A 39 7.70 -5.64 24.56
C GLU A 39 6.41 -6.40 24.26
N ASP A 40 6.27 -6.94 23.04
CA ASP A 40 5.18 -7.85 22.69
C ASP A 40 5.43 -9.25 23.29
N PRO A 41 4.48 -9.84 24.05
CA PRO A 41 4.72 -11.09 24.78
C PRO A 41 4.89 -12.31 23.87
N ILE A 42 4.47 -12.25 22.61
CA ILE A 42 4.54 -13.38 21.66
C ILE A 42 5.84 -13.31 20.85
N THR A 43 6.17 -12.12 20.35
CA THR A 43 7.26 -11.90 19.39
C THR A 43 8.51 -11.26 20.01
N GLY A 44 8.38 -10.62 21.18
CA GLY A 44 9.43 -9.82 21.81
C GLY A 44 9.72 -8.51 21.08
N VAL A 45 8.89 -8.11 20.12
CA VAL A 45 9.05 -6.86 19.36
C VAL A 45 8.61 -5.69 20.23
N ALA A 46 9.46 -4.67 20.35
CA ALA A 46 9.10 -3.39 20.93
C ALA A 46 8.55 -2.46 19.84
N SER A 47 7.60 -1.59 20.19
CA SER A 47 7.06 -0.57 19.30
C SER A 47 6.86 0.77 19.99
N LYS A 48 7.01 1.86 19.24
CA LYS A 48 6.82 3.23 19.73
C LYS A 48 6.30 4.13 18.63
N ASP A 49 5.31 4.96 18.96
CA ASP A 49 4.82 6.02 18.09
C ASP A 49 5.67 7.28 18.25
N ILE A 50 6.10 7.87 17.13
CA ILE A 50 6.92 9.08 17.09
C ILE A 50 6.33 10.13 16.15
N ILE A 51 6.62 11.39 16.45
CA ILE A 51 6.50 12.49 15.48
C ILE A 51 7.78 12.49 14.64
N VAL A 52 7.63 12.46 13.32
CA VAL A 52 8.79 12.43 12.40
C VAL A 52 9.25 13.85 12.09
N ILE A 53 8.32 14.71 11.64
CA ILE A 53 8.61 16.10 11.26
C ILE A 53 7.59 17.04 11.92
N THR A 54 6.31 16.76 11.72
CA THR A 54 5.20 17.57 12.26
C THR A 54 4.17 16.66 12.95
N PRO A 55 3.27 17.19 13.80
CA PRO A 55 2.23 16.39 14.45
C PRO A 55 1.34 15.58 13.50
N GLU A 56 1.22 15.98 12.24
CA GLU A 56 0.46 15.30 11.19
C GLU A 56 1.24 14.13 10.57
N VAL A 57 2.58 14.15 10.66
CA VAL A 57 3.47 13.13 10.11
C VAL A 57 4.06 12.29 11.25
N LYS A 58 3.40 11.17 11.53
CA LYS A 58 3.80 10.20 12.57
C LYS A 58 4.23 8.88 11.96
N ALA A 59 5.03 8.12 12.71
CA ALA A 59 5.40 6.76 12.37
C ALA A 59 5.40 5.88 13.62
N ARG A 60 5.13 4.58 13.44
CA ARG A 60 5.40 3.56 14.45
C ARG A 60 6.74 2.91 14.14
N VAL A 61 7.68 3.05 15.06
CA VAL A 61 8.98 2.38 15.01
C VAL A 61 8.84 1.02 15.67
N PHE A 62 9.38 -0.02 15.03
CA PHE A 62 9.44 -1.38 15.57
C PHE A 62 10.90 -1.80 15.76
N LEU A 63 11.21 -2.40 16.91
CA LEU A 63 12.53 -2.93 17.23
C LEU A 63 12.40 -4.43 17.56
N PRO A 64 13.03 -5.33 16.79
CA PRO A 64 13.02 -6.75 17.12
C PRO A 64 13.82 -7.02 18.41
N LYS A 65 13.56 -8.16 19.03
CA LYS A 65 14.33 -8.63 20.18
C LYS A 65 15.81 -8.73 19.83
N LEU A 66 16.63 -7.92 20.48
CA LEU A 66 18.08 -7.92 20.30
C LEU A 66 18.69 -9.12 21.05
N THR A 67 19.49 -9.91 20.35
CA THR A 67 20.19 -11.06 20.94
C THR A 67 21.66 -10.76 21.21
N VAL A 68 22.22 -9.74 20.57
CA VAL A 68 23.63 -9.33 20.69
C VAL A 68 23.71 -7.82 20.91
N SER A 69 24.59 -7.40 21.81
CA SER A 69 24.88 -5.97 22.01
C SER A 69 25.47 -5.35 20.73
N ASN A 70 25.03 -4.14 20.38
CA ASN A 70 25.46 -3.40 19.18
C ASN A 70 25.16 -4.10 17.84
N GLN A 71 24.17 -5.00 17.79
CA GLN A 71 23.71 -5.62 16.55
C GLN A 71 23.25 -4.54 15.54
N LYS A 72 23.82 -4.56 14.33
CA LYS A 72 23.28 -3.78 13.20
C LYS A 72 22.09 -4.50 12.60
N LEU A 73 21.05 -3.75 12.27
CA LEU A 73 19.81 -4.26 11.67
C LEU A 73 19.57 -3.54 10.33
N PRO A 74 19.00 -4.24 9.33
CA PRO A 74 18.46 -3.55 8.17
C PRO A 74 17.30 -2.63 8.59
N VAL A 75 17.17 -1.49 7.93
CA VAL A 75 16.08 -0.54 8.15
C VAL A 75 15.04 -0.72 7.06
N LEU A 76 13.82 -1.07 7.45
CA LEU A 76 12.66 -1.10 6.56
C LEU A 76 11.79 0.14 6.83
N VAL A 77 11.59 0.96 5.81
CA VAL A 77 10.57 2.02 5.83
C VAL A 77 9.33 1.48 5.11
N TYR A 78 8.24 1.32 5.85
CA TYR A 78 6.99 0.76 5.34
C TYR A 78 5.91 1.84 5.26
N TYR A 79 5.27 1.93 4.09
CA TYR A 79 4.11 2.77 3.84
C TYR A 79 2.91 1.86 3.61
N HIS A 80 1.80 2.07 4.34
CA HIS A 80 0.58 1.31 4.08
C HIS A 80 0.03 1.68 2.70
N GLY A 81 -0.43 0.67 1.95
CA GLY A 81 -0.72 0.83 0.54
C GLY A 81 -2.00 1.62 0.23
N VAL A 82 -1.95 2.29 -0.91
CA VAL A 82 -3.09 2.57 -1.81
C VAL A 82 -2.62 2.08 -3.19
N GLY A 83 -3.42 1.26 -3.89
CA GLY A 83 -3.05 0.69 -5.20
C GLY A 83 -2.96 1.73 -6.33
N SER A 84 -2.59 1.37 -7.57
CA SER A 84 -2.58 2.26 -8.76
C SER A 84 -3.68 1.88 -9.77
N GLN A 85 -4.12 2.79 -10.64
CA GLN A 85 -5.20 2.52 -11.63
C GLN A 85 -4.99 3.27 -12.97
N SER A 86 -5.60 2.81 -14.07
CA SER A 86 -5.62 3.47 -15.40
C SER A 86 -7.00 4.07 -15.73
N LYS A 87 -7.07 4.89 -16.79
CA LYS A 87 -8.32 5.44 -17.34
C LYS A 87 -9.28 4.42 -17.96
N GLU A 88 -8.87 3.17 -18.13
CA GLU A 88 -9.71 2.14 -18.79
C GLU A 88 -10.87 1.69 -17.90
N ASP A 89 -10.77 1.90 -16.58
CA ASP A 89 -11.83 1.62 -15.62
C ASP A 89 -12.08 2.85 -14.72
N LEU A 90 -12.83 3.81 -15.26
CA LEU A 90 -13.26 5.03 -14.54
C LEU A 90 -14.37 4.76 -13.52
N THR A 91 -14.85 3.53 -13.42
CA THR A 91 -15.91 3.13 -12.48
C THR A 91 -15.39 2.28 -11.31
N GLY A 92 -14.19 1.75 -11.47
CA GLY A 92 -13.55 0.83 -10.55
C GLY A 92 -13.24 1.43 -9.19
N PHE A 93 -13.16 0.54 -8.20
CA PHE A 93 -12.84 0.90 -6.82
C PHE A 93 -11.56 1.73 -6.72
N ALA A 94 -10.47 1.29 -7.38
CA ALA A 94 -9.19 1.99 -7.34
C ALA A 94 -9.24 3.39 -7.97
N TYR A 95 -10.02 3.60 -9.03
CA TYR A 95 -10.23 4.92 -9.62
C TYR A 95 -10.93 5.86 -8.63
N LYS A 96 -12.03 5.41 -8.04
CA LYS A 96 -12.78 6.21 -7.06
C LYS A 96 -11.93 6.53 -5.83
N VAL A 97 -11.09 5.60 -5.37
CA VAL A 97 -10.14 5.84 -4.27
C VAL A 97 -9.16 6.96 -4.63
N TRP A 98 -8.55 6.91 -5.81
CA TRP A 98 -7.63 7.97 -6.24
C TRP A 98 -8.32 9.32 -6.42
N MET A 99 -9.52 9.35 -6.97
CA MET A 99 -10.27 10.60 -7.13
C MET A 99 -10.74 11.15 -5.78
N CYS A 100 -10.89 10.31 -4.76
CA CYS A 100 -11.10 10.77 -3.38
C CYS A 100 -9.82 11.32 -2.73
N ILE A 101 -8.65 10.71 -2.98
CA ILE A 101 -7.38 11.08 -2.33
C ILE A 101 -6.76 12.33 -2.98
N TYR A 102 -6.81 12.41 -4.32
CA TYR A 102 -6.22 13.50 -5.08
C TYR A 102 -7.18 13.99 -6.18
N PRO A 103 -8.35 14.55 -5.82
CA PRO A 103 -9.37 14.98 -6.78
C PRO A 103 -8.87 16.04 -7.77
N SER A 104 -7.87 16.82 -7.37
CA SER A 104 -7.27 17.89 -8.17
C SER A 104 -6.02 17.46 -8.96
N ALA A 105 -5.75 16.15 -9.07
CA ALA A 105 -4.60 15.63 -9.79
C ALA A 105 -4.55 16.14 -11.23
N PRO A 106 -3.50 16.88 -11.65
CA PRO A 106 -3.34 17.26 -13.06
C PRO A 106 -3.29 16.02 -13.95
N GLY A 107 -4.13 15.96 -15.00
CA GLY A 107 -4.26 14.76 -15.85
C GLY A 107 -5.16 13.66 -15.28
N GLY A 108 -5.78 13.89 -14.11
CA GLY A 108 -6.68 12.94 -13.44
C GLY A 108 -5.94 11.68 -13.00
N ILE A 109 -6.52 10.51 -13.25
CA ILE A 109 -5.93 9.22 -12.90
C ILE A 109 -4.60 8.92 -13.64
N ASP A 110 -4.33 9.62 -14.75
CA ASP A 110 -3.06 9.50 -15.47
C ASP A 110 -1.99 10.48 -14.98
N ASN A 111 -2.24 11.16 -13.87
CA ASN A 111 -1.18 11.90 -13.20
C ASN A 111 0.02 10.97 -12.96
N PRO A 112 1.27 11.36 -13.28
CA PRO A 112 2.46 10.51 -13.09
C PRO A 112 2.67 9.99 -11.66
N MET A 113 2.12 10.66 -10.64
CA MET A 113 2.15 10.22 -9.24
C MET A 113 1.18 9.07 -8.94
N ILE A 114 0.19 8.85 -9.81
CA ILE A 114 -0.83 7.80 -9.71
C ILE A 114 -0.52 6.68 -10.71
N ASN A 115 -0.22 7.05 -11.95
CA ASN A 115 0.04 6.14 -13.06
C ASN A 115 1.46 6.39 -13.61
N PRO A 116 2.48 5.67 -13.13
CA PRO A 116 3.87 5.86 -13.57
C PRO A 116 4.16 5.27 -14.96
N MET A 117 3.14 4.78 -15.68
CA MET A 117 3.29 4.11 -16.98
C MET A 117 2.80 4.99 -18.14
N VAL A 118 2.47 6.26 -17.89
CA VAL A 118 2.09 7.24 -18.93
C VAL A 118 3.32 7.81 -19.63
N GLU A 119 3.16 8.28 -20.87
CA GLU A 119 4.26 8.76 -21.72
C GLU A 119 5.06 9.91 -21.09
N ASP A 120 4.38 10.85 -20.43
CA ASP A 120 4.99 12.03 -19.79
C ASP A 120 5.49 11.75 -18.35
N ALA A 121 5.39 10.51 -17.85
CA ALA A 121 5.89 10.18 -16.52
C ALA A 121 7.42 10.13 -16.48
N PRO A 122 8.05 10.44 -15.33
CA PRO A 122 9.47 10.17 -15.14
C PRO A 122 9.81 8.71 -15.43
N SER A 123 10.85 8.49 -16.24
CA SER A 123 11.27 7.14 -16.61
C SER A 123 11.59 6.29 -15.39
N LEU A 124 11.10 5.04 -15.40
CA LEU A 124 11.44 4.04 -14.38
C LEU A 124 12.93 3.67 -14.37
N SER A 125 13.70 4.06 -15.39
CA SER A 125 15.17 3.91 -15.39
C SER A 125 15.84 4.71 -14.28
N GLY A 126 15.18 5.74 -13.75
CA GLY A 126 15.65 6.59 -12.66
C GLY A 126 15.40 6.04 -11.25
N LEU A 127 14.82 4.84 -11.10
CA LEU A 127 14.62 4.25 -9.77
C LEU A 127 15.95 4.12 -9.01
N GLY A 128 16.02 4.72 -7.82
CA GLY A 128 17.23 4.81 -7.02
C GLY A 128 17.66 3.54 -6.29
N CYS A 129 16.94 2.43 -6.46
CA CYS A 129 17.29 1.13 -5.91
C CYS A 129 17.96 0.23 -6.97
N SER A 130 18.72 -0.77 -6.51
CA SER A 130 19.37 -1.77 -7.37
C SER A 130 18.59 -3.09 -7.47
N ARG A 131 17.65 -3.33 -6.55
CA ARG A 131 16.83 -4.53 -6.47
C ARG A 131 15.38 -4.13 -6.24
N LEU A 132 14.47 -4.82 -6.90
CA LEU A 132 13.02 -4.65 -6.77
C LEU A 132 12.34 -6.01 -6.67
N LEU A 133 11.45 -6.15 -5.71
CA LEU A 133 10.58 -7.33 -5.57
C LEU A 133 9.13 -6.88 -5.75
N VAL A 134 8.45 -7.49 -6.72
CA VAL A 134 7.03 -7.25 -7.01
C VAL A 134 6.27 -8.53 -6.73
N CYS A 135 5.32 -8.50 -5.81
CA CYS A 135 4.51 -9.65 -5.41
C CYS A 135 3.06 -9.40 -5.79
N LEU A 136 2.50 -10.29 -6.61
CA LEU A 136 1.13 -10.21 -7.14
C LEU A 136 0.32 -11.43 -6.69
N ALA A 137 -1.00 -11.27 -6.60
CA ALA A 137 -1.93 -12.32 -6.21
C ALA A 137 -2.78 -12.74 -7.41
N GLY A 138 -2.88 -14.04 -7.69
CA GLY A 138 -3.41 -14.54 -8.95
C GLY A 138 -4.88 -14.18 -9.24
N LYS A 139 -5.68 -13.87 -8.21
CA LYS A 139 -7.08 -13.44 -8.35
C LYS A 139 -7.28 -11.93 -8.24
N ASP A 140 -6.22 -11.18 -7.95
CA ASP A 140 -6.28 -9.74 -7.71
C ASP A 140 -6.49 -8.96 -9.02
N ALA A 141 -7.51 -8.10 -9.04
CA ALA A 141 -7.84 -7.23 -10.17
C ALA A 141 -6.70 -6.25 -10.54
N LEU A 142 -5.76 -5.97 -9.62
CA LEU A 142 -4.59 -5.12 -9.86
C LEU A 142 -3.39 -5.88 -10.46
N THR A 143 -3.44 -7.21 -10.53
CA THR A 143 -2.34 -8.02 -11.09
C THR A 143 -1.93 -7.61 -12.51
N PRO A 144 -2.85 -7.35 -13.45
CA PRO A 144 -2.48 -6.85 -14.78
C PRO A 144 -1.65 -5.55 -14.73
N ARG A 145 -1.95 -4.64 -13.80
CA ARG A 145 -1.17 -3.39 -13.61
C ARG A 145 0.21 -3.67 -13.03
N GLY A 146 0.32 -4.60 -12.08
CA GLY A 146 1.60 -5.06 -11.54
C GLY A 146 2.50 -5.68 -12.62
N ILE A 147 1.94 -6.48 -13.52
CA ILE A 147 2.65 -7.05 -14.66
C ILE A 147 3.12 -5.93 -15.60
N LEU A 148 2.21 -5.02 -15.98
CA LEU A 148 2.55 -3.89 -16.85
C LEU A 148 3.67 -3.02 -16.27
N TYR A 149 3.67 -2.78 -14.96
CA TYR A 149 4.73 -2.05 -14.28
C TYR A 149 6.09 -2.74 -14.43
N VAL A 150 6.16 -4.06 -14.22
CA VAL A 150 7.41 -4.83 -14.39
C VAL A 150 7.87 -4.84 -15.85
N GLU A 151 6.96 -4.96 -16.80
CA GLU A 151 7.30 -4.89 -18.23
C GLU A 151 7.82 -3.52 -18.64
N THR A 152 7.17 -2.45 -18.17
CA THR A 152 7.58 -1.06 -18.41
C THR A 152 8.95 -0.80 -17.79
N LEU A 153 9.19 -1.28 -16.56
CA LEU A 153 10.48 -1.19 -15.90
C LEU A 153 11.59 -1.87 -16.70
N LYS A 154 11.36 -3.09 -17.19
CA LYS A 154 12.33 -3.83 -18.01
C LYS A 154 12.65 -3.12 -19.33
N LYS A 155 11.65 -2.47 -19.94
CA LYS A 155 11.81 -1.69 -21.18
C LYS A 155 12.47 -0.32 -20.95
N SER A 156 12.38 0.23 -19.74
CA SER A 156 12.91 1.57 -19.43
C SER A 156 14.44 1.68 -19.50
N GLY A 157 15.16 0.54 -19.46
CA GLY A 157 16.62 0.53 -19.38
C GLY A 157 17.17 0.61 -17.95
N TRP A 158 16.31 0.51 -16.93
CA TRP A 158 16.73 0.35 -15.53
C TRP A 158 17.74 -0.80 -15.39
N LYS A 159 18.82 -0.56 -14.65
CA LYS A 159 19.97 -1.48 -14.55
C LYS A 159 19.93 -2.40 -13.33
N GLY A 160 18.86 -2.32 -12.53
CA GLY A 160 18.68 -3.17 -11.36
C GLY A 160 18.09 -4.54 -11.69
N GLU A 161 17.96 -5.35 -10.64
CA GLU A 161 17.32 -6.67 -10.70
C GLU A 161 15.86 -6.57 -10.25
N VAL A 162 14.93 -7.06 -11.07
CA VAL A 162 13.52 -7.20 -10.68
C VAL A 162 13.14 -8.66 -10.51
N GLN A 163 12.61 -9.00 -9.34
CA GLN A 163 11.99 -10.29 -9.04
C GLN A 163 10.47 -10.10 -9.06
N LEU A 164 9.78 -10.86 -9.91
CA LEU A 164 8.32 -10.90 -9.96
C LEU A 164 7.85 -12.23 -9.37
N VAL A 165 6.96 -12.17 -8.38
CA VAL A 165 6.35 -13.32 -7.73
C VAL A 165 4.85 -13.24 -7.92
N MET A 166 4.27 -14.33 -8.41
CA MET A 166 2.82 -14.49 -8.53
C MET A 166 2.38 -15.58 -7.56
N VAL A 167 1.42 -15.27 -6.70
CA VAL A 167 0.86 -16.20 -5.72
C VAL A 167 -0.51 -16.65 -6.20
N ASP A 168 -0.58 -17.83 -6.79
CA ASP A 168 -1.81 -18.35 -7.38
C ASP A 168 -2.89 -18.58 -6.32
N GLY A 169 -4.14 -18.31 -6.69
CA GLY A 169 -5.32 -18.60 -5.87
C GLY A 169 -5.59 -17.60 -4.73
N GLU A 170 -4.70 -16.65 -4.50
CA GLU A 170 -4.86 -15.58 -3.51
C GLU A 170 -5.43 -14.31 -4.14
N ASP A 171 -6.07 -13.49 -3.30
CA ASP A 171 -6.65 -12.19 -3.65
C ASP A 171 -5.82 -11.03 -3.07
N HIS A 172 -6.25 -9.80 -3.34
CA HIS A 172 -5.59 -8.57 -2.97
C HIS A 172 -5.18 -8.53 -1.49
N CYS A 173 -3.91 -8.25 -1.23
CA CYS A 173 -3.35 -8.14 0.12
C CYS A 173 -3.65 -9.33 1.05
N PHE A 174 -3.81 -10.56 0.54
CA PHE A 174 -4.14 -11.75 1.34
C PHE A 174 -3.30 -11.92 2.61
N HIS A 175 -2.01 -11.58 2.55
CA HIS A 175 -1.07 -11.67 3.67
C HIS A 175 -1.30 -10.65 4.79
N VAL A 176 -2.02 -9.56 4.51
CA VAL A 176 -2.45 -8.56 5.51
C VAL A 176 -3.75 -9.00 6.16
N PHE A 177 -4.69 -9.53 5.39
CA PHE A 177 -6.01 -9.93 5.89
C PHE A 177 -5.99 -11.24 6.66
N ASP A 178 -5.22 -12.23 6.21
CA ASP A 178 -4.98 -13.47 6.93
C ASP A 178 -3.49 -13.85 6.92
N PRO A 179 -2.70 -13.32 7.88
CA PRO A 179 -1.27 -13.61 7.97
C PRO A 179 -0.99 -15.05 8.45
N THR A 180 -2.01 -15.83 8.81
CA THR A 180 -1.83 -17.17 9.40
C THR A 180 -1.76 -18.29 8.37
N THR A 181 -2.17 -18.02 7.13
CA THR A 181 -2.07 -18.99 6.03
C THR A 181 -0.62 -19.29 5.67
N GLU A 182 -0.36 -20.49 5.14
CA GLU A 182 1.00 -20.90 4.74
C GLU A 182 1.54 -20.01 3.61
N LYS A 183 0.70 -19.64 2.64
CA LYS A 183 1.11 -18.72 1.57
C LYS A 183 1.44 -17.33 2.10
N ALA A 184 0.71 -16.82 3.09
CA ALA A 184 1.01 -15.53 3.70
C ALA A 184 2.36 -15.58 4.43
N LYS A 185 2.60 -16.63 5.23
CA LYS A 185 3.89 -16.87 5.89
C LYS A 185 5.02 -16.97 4.88
N ASP A 186 4.82 -17.68 3.78
CA ASP A 186 5.85 -17.84 2.75
C ASP A 186 6.16 -16.53 2.02
N LEU A 187 5.14 -15.71 1.74
CA LEU A 187 5.34 -14.36 1.22
C LEU A 187 6.12 -13.48 2.22
N ILE A 188 5.75 -13.50 3.50
CA ILE A 188 6.44 -12.73 4.56
C ILE A 188 7.90 -13.17 4.70
N LYS A 189 8.17 -14.48 4.70
CA LYS A 189 9.55 -15.02 4.72
C LYS A 189 10.34 -14.55 3.50
N ARG A 190 9.72 -14.51 2.32
CA ARG A 190 10.35 -14.01 1.11
C ARG A 190 10.67 -12.52 1.20
N LEU A 191 9.75 -11.70 1.70
CA LEU A 191 9.98 -10.27 1.95
C LEU A 191 11.16 -10.08 2.92
N ALA A 192 11.17 -10.81 4.04
CA ALA A 192 12.27 -10.76 5.01
C ALA A 192 13.62 -11.17 4.40
N SER A 193 13.62 -12.22 3.58
CA SER A 193 14.83 -12.70 2.87
C SER A 193 15.32 -11.70 1.82
N PHE A 194 14.42 -10.91 1.21
CA PHE A 194 14.80 -9.90 0.24
C PHE A 194 15.52 -8.71 0.89
N ILE A 195 15.14 -8.35 2.11
CA ILE A 195 15.69 -7.23 2.89
C ILE A 195 17.03 -7.59 3.56
N SER A 196 17.23 -8.88 3.85
CA SER A 196 18.45 -9.41 4.49
C SER A 196 19.61 -9.52 3.50
#